data_AF-A0A820NAT1-F1
#
_entry.id   AF-A0A820NAT1-F1
#
_cell.length_a   1.000
_cell.length_b   1.000
_cell.length_c   1.000
_cell.angle_alpha   90.00
_cell.angle_beta   90.00
_cell.angle_gamma   90.00
#
_symmetry.space_group_name_H-M   'P 1'
#
loop_
_entity.id
_entity.type
_entity.pdbx_description
1 polymer ?
#
loop_
_entity_poly.entity_id
_entity_poly.type
_entity_poly.pdbx_seq_one_letter_code
_entity_poly.pdbx_strand_id
1 'polypeptide(L)'
;MDFDELISFETKLGKLLADWEDQLCKLYKEHIELTYFKYQQVWSIEQHLLNRTRVSDNAYHLLKYIGIQPELIPNDIILDVKEDPINRIKNIGKILSALMCTQRVINEHEYQGNNRVLVVKTSEEGVMRAILSLFKIGGVKAQINQMFSCTEKTTWMELKAFAYRCCYSKKFHLLIRLELLPISIQDKFIELLLQIIKLDSDRRFQFGVITTTDEKNQSLINSLRTVELLHPIYDYQMLNKHDLKKETEKFIGKNCFLVTSGIAGLGKSTLIRDRIDKSGKQYLKFPISGHIDLETLTGRLHHYTNQSLSASNLAIHIDIGIILDIIFATD
;
A
#
# COMPACT_ATOMS: atom_id res chain seq x y z
N MET A 1 30.31 30.49 -14.79
CA MET A 1 28.91 30.04 -14.77
C MET A 1 28.10 31.26 -14.43
N ASP A 2 27.44 31.80 -15.44
CA ASP A 2 26.71 33.06 -15.38
C ASP A 2 25.37 32.84 -14.63
N PHE A 3 24.86 33.86 -13.95
CA PHE A 3 23.58 33.77 -13.23
C PHE A 3 22.42 33.46 -14.19
N ASP A 4 22.48 33.99 -15.40
CA ASP A 4 21.50 33.73 -16.46
C ASP A 4 21.57 32.29 -16.99
N GLU A 5 22.76 31.67 -17.01
CA GLU A 5 22.92 30.24 -17.34
C GLU A 5 22.25 29.35 -16.28
N LEU A 6 22.34 29.73 -15.00
CA LEU A 6 21.72 29.00 -13.90
C LEU A 6 20.19 29.03 -13.97
N ILE A 7 19.60 30.22 -14.22
CA ILE A 7 18.14 30.38 -14.38
C ILE A 7 17.63 29.59 -15.59
N SER A 8 18.36 29.64 -16.70
CA SER A 8 18.02 28.89 -17.91
C SER A 8 18.07 27.38 -17.66
N PHE A 9 19.09 26.91 -16.93
CA PHE A 9 19.24 25.51 -16.53
C PHE A 9 18.10 25.05 -15.61
N GLU A 10 17.76 25.83 -14.58
CA GLU A 10 16.65 25.54 -13.66
C GLU A 10 15.32 25.45 -14.41
N THR A 11 15.04 26.41 -15.29
CA THR A 11 13.82 26.43 -16.11
C THR A 11 13.73 25.19 -17.00
N LYS A 12 14.84 24.82 -17.64
CA LYS A 12 14.91 23.62 -18.50
C LYS A 12 14.69 22.35 -17.70
N LEU A 13 15.29 22.23 -16.51
CA LEU A 13 15.14 21.08 -15.64
C LEU A 13 13.71 20.96 -15.11
N GLY A 14 13.11 22.09 -14.71
CA GLY A 14 11.70 22.15 -14.30
C GLY A 14 10.75 21.71 -15.40
N LYS A 15 10.99 22.14 -16.64
CA LYS A 15 10.21 21.69 -17.81
C LYS A 15 10.37 20.19 -18.06
N LEU A 16 11.61 19.68 -18.04
CA LEU A 16 11.86 18.25 -18.22
C LEU A 16 11.16 17.42 -17.15
N LEU A 17 11.20 17.85 -15.89
CA LEU A 17 10.52 17.18 -14.79
C LEU A 17 8.99 17.17 -15.00
N ALA A 18 8.41 18.31 -15.40
CA ALA A 18 6.98 18.41 -15.69
C ALA A 18 6.56 17.49 -16.86
N ASP A 19 7.34 17.49 -17.95
CA ASP A 19 7.10 16.62 -19.11
C ASP A 19 7.18 15.13 -18.72
N TRP A 20 8.09 14.78 -17.81
CA TRP A 20 8.21 13.45 -17.25
C TRP A 20 7.02 13.06 -16.38
N GLU A 21 6.58 13.96 -15.49
CA GLU A 21 5.41 13.73 -14.63
C GLU A 21 4.13 13.54 -15.45
N ASP A 22 3.94 14.34 -16.51
CA ASP A 22 2.80 14.22 -17.40
C ASP A 22 2.79 12.89 -18.16
N GLN A 23 3.95 12.44 -18.64
CA GLN A 23 4.07 11.16 -19.31
C GLN A 23 3.81 9.99 -18.35
N LEU A 24 4.35 10.05 -17.14
CA LEU A 24 4.09 9.04 -16.12
C LEU A 24 2.60 8.99 -15.73
N CYS A 25 1.93 10.15 -15.62
CA CYS A 25 0.49 10.21 -15.37
C CYS A 25 -0.32 9.57 -16.51
N LYS A 26 0.08 9.77 -17.78
CA LYS A 26 -0.54 9.08 -18.92
C LYS A 26 -0.37 7.56 -18.80
N LEU A 27 0.84 7.10 -18.44
CA LEU A 27 1.10 5.67 -18.22
C LEU A 27 0.27 5.10 -17.06
N TYR A 28 0.03 5.85 -15.99
CA TYR A 28 -0.85 5.40 -14.90
C TYR A 28 -2.30 5.17 -15.34
N LYS A 29 -2.79 5.94 -16.32
CA LYS A 29 -4.13 5.73 -16.89
C LYS A 29 -4.21 4.44 -17.71
N GLU A 30 -3.15 4.13 -18.44
CA GLU A 30 -3.05 2.96 -19.34
C GLU A 30 -2.70 1.67 -18.57
N HIS A 31 -1.82 1.78 -17.57
CA HIS A 31 -1.20 0.68 -16.84
C HIS A 31 -1.23 0.94 -15.34
N ILE A 32 -2.39 0.71 -14.74
CA ILE A 32 -2.64 1.06 -13.33
C ILE A 32 -1.73 0.32 -12.37
N GLU A 33 -1.23 -0.87 -12.75
CA GLU A 33 -0.29 -1.67 -11.97
C GLU A 33 1.01 -0.93 -11.64
N LEU A 34 1.43 0.03 -12.47
CA LEU A 34 2.63 0.83 -12.22
C LEU A 34 2.50 1.72 -10.97
N THR A 35 1.28 2.14 -10.63
CA THR A 35 1.06 3.05 -9.50
C THR A 35 1.46 2.44 -8.16
N TYR A 36 1.48 1.10 -8.04
CA TYR A 36 1.81 0.39 -6.81
C TYR A 36 3.29 0.44 -6.45
N PHE A 37 4.15 0.93 -7.34
CA PHE A 37 5.59 0.83 -7.19
C PHE A 37 6.27 2.21 -7.31
N LYS A 38 7.28 2.44 -6.46
CA LYS A 38 8.28 3.49 -6.68
C LYS A 38 9.17 3.13 -7.86
N TYR A 39 9.83 4.11 -8.46
CA TYR A 39 10.74 3.89 -9.58
C TYR A 39 11.82 2.81 -9.28
N GLN A 40 12.43 2.84 -8.10
CA GLN A 40 13.43 1.84 -7.69
C GLN A 40 12.85 0.41 -7.63
N GLN A 41 11.57 0.28 -7.27
CA GLN A 41 10.85 -1.00 -7.25
C GLN A 41 10.51 -1.47 -8.67
N VAL A 42 10.10 -0.55 -9.56
CA VAL A 42 9.91 -0.83 -10.99
C VAL A 42 11.22 -1.34 -11.61
N TRP A 43 12.34 -0.71 -11.29
CA TRP A 43 13.66 -1.17 -11.75
C TRP A 43 14.00 -2.57 -11.23
N SER A 44 13.69 -2.87 -9.95
CA SER A 44 13.88 -4.22 -9.40
C SER A 44 13.05 -5.28 -10.13
N ILE A 45 11.81 -4.96 -10.48
CA ILE A 45 10.93 -5.82 -11.29
C ILE A 45 11.52 -6.02 -12.69
N GLU A 46 11.97 -4.96 -13.34
CA GLU A 46 12.61 -5.04 -14.65
C GLU A 46 13.84 -5.97 -14.63
N GLN A 47 14.73 -5.80 -13.64
CA GLN A 47 15.90 -6.66 -13.50
C GLN A 47 15.52 -8.12 -13.31
N HIS A 48 14.44 -8.41 -12.57
CA HIS A 48 13.96 -9.77 -12.38
C HIS A 48 13.40 -10.38 -13.68
N LEU A 49 12.66 -9.59 -14.46
CA LEU A 49 12.13 -10.03 -15.76
C LEU A 49 13.26 -10.29 -16.78
N LEU A 50 14.34 -9.51 -16.73
CA LEU A 50 15.53 -9.66 -17.58
C LEU A 50 16.44 -10.82 -17.16
N ASN A 51 16.73 -10.93 -15.86
CA ASN A 51 17.71 -11.85 -15.30
C ASN A 51 17.04 -12.92 -14.44
N ARG A 52 16.33 -13.86 -15.07
CA ARG A 52 15.59 -14.94 -14.39
C ARG A 52 16.47 -15.98 -13.68
N THR A 53 17.80 -15.93 -13.84
CA THR A 53 18.74 -16.86 -13.17
C THR A 53 18.97 -16.52 -11.69
N ARG A 54 18.62 -15.31 -11.27
CA ARG A 54 18.59 -14.91 -9.86
C ARG A 54 17.21 -14.34 -9.59
N VAL A 55 16.35 -15.13 -8.94
CA VAL A 55 15.16 -14.55 -8.30
C VAL A 55 15.67 -13.51 -7.31
N SER A 56 15.52 -12.23 -7.64
CA SER A 56 15.64 -11.20 -6.63
C SER A 56 14.43 -11.37 -5.72
N ASP A 57 14.64 -11.83 -4.49
CA ASP A 57 13.59 -12.01 -3.48
C ASP A 57 12.66 -10.78 -3.40
N ASN A 58 13.23 -9.58 -3.60
CA ASN A 58 12.49 -8.32 -3.60
C ASN A 58 11.46 -8.24 -4.73
N ALA A 59 11.85 -8.48 -5.98
CA ALA A 59 10.92 -8.41 -7.12
C ALA A 59 9.81 -9.47 -7.01
N TYR A 60 10.15 -10.65 -6.51
CA TYR A 60 9.20 -11.72 -6.24
C TYR A 60 8.10 -11.25 -5.27
N HIS A 61 8.47 -10.64 -4.15
CA HIS A 61 7.52 -10.13 -3.17
C HIS A 61 6.72 -8.92 -3.68
N LEU A 62 7.35 -8.03 -4.46
CA LEU A 62 6.67 -6.88 -5.09
C LEU A 62 5.56 -7.32 -6.06
N LEU A 63 5.81 -8.35 -6.87
CA LEU A 63 4.81 -8.90 -7.78
C LEU A 63 3.68 -9.59 -7.00
N LYS A 64 4.00 -10.37 -5.96
CA LYS A 64 2.98 -10.96 -5.08
C LYS A 64 2.13 -9.92 -4.36
N TYR A 65 2.69 -8.78 -3.99
CA TYR A 65 1.97 -7.68 -3.35
C TYR A 65 0.81 -7.15 -4.19
N ILE A 66 0.96 -7.10 -5.52
CA ILE A 66 -0.13 -6.69 -6.43
C ILE A 66 -1.00 -7.85 -6.91
N GLY A 67 -0.68 -9.10 -6.53
CA GLY A 67 -1.45 -10.30 -6.85
C GLY A 67 -0.89 -11.13 -8.01
N ILE A 68 0.26 -10.76 -8.58
CA ILE A 68 0.94 -11.56 -9.62
C ILE A 68 1.74 -12.68 -8.94
N GLN A 69 1.54 -13.91 -9.39
CA GLN A 69 2.36 -15.07 -9.03
C GLN A 69 3.61 -15.10 -9.92
N PRO A 70 4.81 -14.83 -9.38
CA PRO A 70 6.04 -14.78 -10.18
C PRO A 70 6.38 -16.11 -10.84
N GLU A 71 6.00 -17.23 -10.22
CA GLU A 71 6.25 -18.59 -10.69
C GLU A 71 5.47 -18.93 -11.97
N LEU A 72 4.40 -18.18 -12.26
CA LEU A 72 3.52 -18.41 -13.41
C LEU A 72 3.85 -17.48 -14.59
N ILE A 73 4.92 -16.68 -14.49
CA ILE A 73 5.29 -15.72 -15.53
C ILE A 73 5.91 -16.46 -16.73
N PRO A 74 5.30 -16.40 -17.94
CA PRO A 74 5.80 -17.11 -19.12
C PRO A 74 7.24 -16.75 -19.49
N ASN A 75 8.02 -17.71 -19.98
CA ASN A 75 9.44 -17.55 -20.32
C ASN A 75 9.69 -16.75 -21.61
N ASP A 76 8.67 -16.56 -22.41
CA ASP A 76 8.67 -15.86 -23.70
C ASP A 76 8.36 -14.36 -23.59
N ILE A 77 8.26 -13.80 -22.38
CA ILE A 77 8.17 -12.34 -22.21
C ILE A 77 9.49 -11.71 -22.64
N ILE A 78 9.45 -11.02 -23.79
CA ILE A 78 10.58 -10.28 -24.35
C ILE A 78 10.51 -8.84 -23.83
N LEU A 79 11.57 -8.41 -23.14
CA LEU A 79 11.80 -7.00 -22.80
C LEU A 79 12.81 -6.41 -23.78
N ASP A 80 12.46 -5.28 -24.39
CA ASP A 80 13.42 -4.49 -25.17
C ASP A 80 14.17 -3.51 -24.25
N VAL A 81 15.42 -3.84 -23.93
CA VAL A 81 16.28 -3.06 -23.02
C VAL A 81 16.87 -1.82 -23.71
N LYS A 82 16.78 -1.72 -25.04
CA LYS A 82 17.36 -0.62 -25.82
C LYS A 82 16.45 0.59 -25.98
N GLU A 83 15.23 0.51 -25.46
CA GLU A 83 14.28 1.61 -25.49
C GLU A 83 14.67 2.77 -24.57
N ASP A 84 14.16 3.97 -24.87
CA ASP A 84 14.23 5.11 -23.95
C ASP A 84 13.48 4.80 -22.64
N PRO A 85 13.77 5.53 -21.54
CA PRO A 85 13.31 5.08 -20.23
C PRO A 85 11.77 5.17 -20.07
N ILE A 86 11.06 5.98 -20.86
CA ILE A 86 9.59 6.05 -20.82
C ILE A 86 8.99 4.83 -21.51
N ASN A 87 9.50 4.45 -22.67
CA ASN A 87 9.07 3.24 -23.36
C ASN A 87 9.40 1.97 -22.55
N ARG A 88 10.53 1.94 -21.84
CA ARG A 88 10.84 0.86 -20.88
C ARG A 88 9.78 0.74 -19.78
N ILE A 89 9.42 1.84 -19.12
CA ILE A 89 8.36 1.85 -18.10
C ILE A 89 7.02 1.42 -18.71
N LYS A 90 6.70 1.90 -19.91
CA LYS A 90 5.48 1.53 -20.64
C LYS A 90 5.43 0.02 -20.92
N ASN A 91 6.53 -0.58 -21.36
CA ASN A 91 6.61 -2.00 -21.63
C ASN A 91 6.48 -2.84 -20.35
N ILE A 92 7.10 -2.42 -19.25
CA ILE A 92 6.87 -3.04 -17.94
C ILE A 92 5.38 -2.94 -17.58
N GLY A 93 4.76 -1.76 -17.75
CA GLY A 93 3.33 -1.56 -17.52
C GLY A 93 2.46 -2.54 -18.30
N LYS A 94 2.70 -2.69 -19.62
CA LYS A 94 1.99 -3.66 -20.47
C LYS A 94 2.14 -5.09 -19.95
N ILE A 95 3.35 -5.49 -19.58
CA ILE A 95 3.62 -6.83 -19.05
C ILE A 95 2.84 -7.06 -17.75
N LEU A 96 2.91 -6.12 -16.81
CA LEU A 96 2.20 -6.22 -15.53
C LEU A 96 0.69 -6.29 -15.74
N SER A 97 0.12 -5.44 -16.60
CA SER A 97 -1.31 -5.48 -16.92
C SER A 97 -1.72 -6.81 -17.58
N ALA A 98 -0.92 -7.34 -18.51
CA ALA A 98 -1.18 -8.62 -19.17
C ALA A 98 -1.12 -9.80 -18.19
N LEU A 99 -0.14 -9.82 -17.29
CA LEU A 99 -0.01 -10.83 -16.24
C LEU A 99 -1.20 -10.77 -15.28
N MET A 100 -1.61 -9.58 -14.85
CA MET A 100 -2.79 -9.41 -14.02
C MET A 100 -4.05 -9.91 -14.72
N CYS A 101 -4.28 -9.58 -15.99
CA CYS A 101 -5.43 -10.09 -16.74
C CYS A 101 -5.45 -11.61 -16.86
N THR A 102 -4.29 -12.22 -17.11
CA THR A 102 -4.17 -13.68 -17.28
C THR A 102 -4.37 -14.42 -15.96
N GLN A 103 -3.91 -13.86 -14.84
CA GLN A 103 -3.97 -14.49 -13.52
C GLN A 103 -5.23 -14.13 -12.72
N ARG A 104 -5.96 -13.07 -13.10
CA ARG A 104 -7.22 -12.60 -12.46
C ARG A 104 -8.46 -13.46 -12.72
N VAL A 105 -8.33 -14.69 -13.24
CA VAL A 105 -9.48 -15.59 -13.48
C VAL A 105 -10.25 -15.93 -12.18
N ILE A 106 -9.77 -15.54 -11.00
CA ILE A 106 -10.39 -15.87 -9.71
C ILE A 106 -10.59 -14.62 -8.84
N ASN A 107 -11.82 -14.12 -8.83
CA ASN A 107 -12.46 -13.35 -7.74
C ASN A 107 -11.96 -11.92 -7.40
N GLU A 108 -12.05 -10.97 -8.34
CA GLU A 108 -12.10 -9.55 -7.98
C GLU A 108 -13.46 -8.97 -8.37
N HIS A 109 -14.26 -8.56 -7.38
CA HIS A 109 -15.50 -7.82 -7.62
C HIS A 109 -15.12 -6.40 -8.07
N GLU A 110 -15.29 -6.10 -9.36
CA GLU A 110 -15.21 -4.72 -9.84
C GLU A 110 -16.34 -3.88 -9.22
N TYR A 111 -16.03 -2.67 -8.78
CA TYR A 111 -17.06 -1.76 -8.26
C TYR A 111 -18.00 -1.32 -9.39
N GLN A 112 -19.30 -1.60 -9.23
CA GLN A 112 -20.34 -1.18 -10.17
C GLN A 112 -21.29 -0.12 -9.60
N GLY A 113 -21.08 0.36 -8.38
CA GLY A 113 -21.97 1.35 -7.75
C GLY A 113 -21.69 2.79 -8.18
N ASN A 114 -22.38 3.74 -7.52
CA ASN A 114 -22.22 5.17 -7.76
C ASN A 114 -20.91 5.73 -7.20
N ASN A 115 -20.42 6.81 -7.81
CA ASN A 115 -19.23 7.51 -7.34
C ASN A 115 -19.41 8.02 -5.91
N ARG A 116 -18.53 7.58 -5.00
CA ARG A 116 -18.58 8.03 -3.60
C ARG A 116 -17.25 7.90 -2.89
N VAL A 117 -17.00 8.84 -2.01
CA VAL A 117 -15.88 8.84 -1.06
C VAL A 117 -16.45 8.57 0.32
N LEU A 118 -16.17 7.40 0.88
CA LEU A 118 -16.58 7.06 2.24
C LEU A 118 -15.62 7.71 3.23
N VAL A 119 -16.11 8.43 4.22
CA VAL A 119 -15.23 9.12 5.19
C VAL A 119 -15.54 8.67 6.60
N VAL A 120 -14.53 8.15 7.29
CA VAL A 120 -14.61 7.82 8.72
C VAL A 120 -13.70 8.74 9.49
N LYS A 121 -14.26 9.36 10.51
CA LYS A 121 -13.51 9.99 11.58
C LYS A 121 -13.46 9.06 12.78
N THR A 122 -12.28 8.86 13.35
CA THR A 122 -12.11 7.99 14.51
C THR A 122 -10.96 8.44 15.41
N SER A 123 -10.70 7.75 16.52
CA SER A 123 -9.50 7.97 17.33
C SER A 123 -8.33 7.13 16.77
N GLU A 124 -7.11 7.39 17.22
CA GLU A 124 -5.94 6.56 16.86
C GLU A 124 -6.19 5.06 17.13
N GLU A 125 -6.80 4.71 18.26
CA GLU A 125 -7.16 3.32 18.60
C GLU A 125 -8.28 2.75 17.71
N GLY A 126 -9.09 3.62 17.10
CA GLY A 126 -10.23 3.25 16.27
C GLY A 126 -9.91 2.99 14.80
N VAL A 127 -8.68 3.29 14.35
CA VAL A 127 -8.26 3.18 12.93
C VAL A 127 -8.48 1.76 12.40
N MET A 128 -8.11 0.71 13.14
CA MET A 128 -8.28 -0.67 12.68
C MET A 128 -9.77 -1.04 12.52
N ARG A 129 -10.63 -0.57 13.43
CA ARG A 129 -12.08 -0.73 13.31
C ARG A 129 -12.61 -0.01 12.08
N ALA A 130 -12.13 1.19 11.80
CA ALA A 130 -12.51 1.97 10.62
C ALA A 130 -12.10 1.26 9.32
N ILE A 131 -10.87 0.75 9.23
CA ILE A 131 -10.37 0.00 8.06
C ILE A 131 -11.30 -1.17 7.76
N LEU A 132 -11.51 -2.06 8.73
CA LEU A 132 -12.33 -3.26 8.53
C LEU A 132 -13.80 -2.92 8.24
N SER A 133 -14.33 -1.85 8.84
CA SER A 133 -15.68 -1.38 8.57
C SER A 133 -15.85 -0.89 7.14
N LEU A 134 -14.91 -0.09 6.64
CA LEU A 134 -14.96 0.45 5.28
C LEU A 134 -14.85 -0.64 4.21
N PHE A 135 -13.97 -1.63 4.39
CA PHE A 135 -13.92 -2.79 3.49
C PHE A 135 -15.23 -3.59 3.49
N LYS A 136 -15.83 -3.82 4.67
CA LYS A 136 -17.13 -4.48 4.77
C LYS A 136 -18.24 -3.68 4.07
N ILE A 137 -18.30 -2.36 4.27
CA ILE A 137 -19.26 -1.47 3.60
C ILE A 137 -19.04 -1.44 2.09
N GLY A 138 -17.78 -1.49 1.65
CA GLY A 138 -17.39 -1.61 0.24
C GLY A 138 -17.67 -2.99 -0.37
N GLY A 139 -18.09 -3.99 0.42
CA GLY A 139 -18.37 -5.34 -0.07
C GLY A 139 -17.14 -6.10 -0.56
N VAL A 140 -15.94 -5.69 -0.13
CA VAL A 140 -14.67 -6.25 -0.59
C VAL A 140 -13.82 -6.74 0.58
N LYS A 141 -12.99 -7.76 0.34
CA LYS A 141 -12.03 -8.23 1.34
C LYS A 141 -10.89 -7.23 1.46
N ALA A 142 -10.50 -6.90 2.69
CA ALA A 142 -9.36 -6.05 2.94
C ALA A 142 -8.06 -6.67 2.38
N GLN A 143 -7.35 -5.91 1.55
CA GLN A 143 -6.03 -6.24 1.03
C GLN A 143 -5.06 -5.11 1.33
N ILE A 144 -3.80 -5.46 1.63
CA ILE A 144 -2.79 -4.47 2.04
C ILE A 144 -2.44 -3.49 0.92
N ASN A 145 -2.43 -3.94 -0.34
CA ASN A 145 -2.19 -3.09 -1.50
C ASN A 145 -3.31 -2.10 -1.81
N GLN A 146 -4.46 -2.22 -1.14
CA GLN A 146 -5.57 -1.28 -1.22
C GLN A 146 -5.53 -0.23 -0.11
N MET A 147 -4.56 -0.29 0.80
CA MET A 147 -4.44 0.64 1.92
C MET A 147 -3.22 1.53 1.71
N PHE A 148 -3.42 2.84 1.84
CA PHE A 148 -2.35 3.82 1.76
C PHE A 148 -2.37 4.69 3.02
N SER A 149 -1.39 4.48 3.90
CA SER A 149 -1.22 5.29 5.11
C SER A 149 -0.28 6.45 4.82
N CYS A 150 -0.78 7.66 5.02
CA CYS A 150 0.02 8.86 4.96
C CYS A 150 0.94 8.95 6.18
N THR A 151 2.09 9.58 5.96
CA THR A 151 3.10 9.94 6.95
C THR A 151 3.64 11.33 6.58
N GLU A 152 4.38 11.98 7.46
CA GLU A 152 5.05 13.25 7.15
C GLU A 152 6.02 13.15 5.95
N LYS A 153 6.45 11.93 5.60
CA LYS A 153 7.37 11.64 4.49
C LYS A 153 6.69 11.24 3.19
N THR A 154 5.37 11.13 3.19
CA THR A 154 4.62 10.78 1.98
C THR A 154 4.82 11.85 0.91
N THR A 155 5.31 11.42 -0.24
CA THR A 155 5.64 12.29 -1.37
C THR A 155 4.42 12.60 -2.24
N TRP A 156 4.50 13.70 -2.97
CA TRP A 156 3.46 14.08 -3.93
C TRP A 156 3.24 13.03 -5.02
N MET A 157 4.32 12.38 -5.49
CA MET A 157 4.22 11.35 -6.53
C MET A 157 3.49 10.09 -6.06
N GLU A 158 3.64 9.70 -4.79
CA GLU A 158 2.89 8.58 -4.21
C GLU A 158 1.39 8.89 -4.11
N LEU A 159 1.03 10.13 -3.76
CA LEU A 159 -0.36 10.59 -3.71
C LEU A 159 -0.98 10.70 -5.09
N LYS A 160 -0.23 11.21 -6.08
CA LYS A 160 -0.63 11.18 -7.49
C LYS A 160 -0.96 9.75 -7.92
N ALA A 161 -0.03 8.82 -7.71
CA ALA A 161 -0.24 7.41 -8.04
C ALA A 161 -1.47 6.82 -7.33
N PHE A 162 -1.69 7.17 -6.05
CA PHE A 162 -2.88 6.77 -5.30
C PHE A 162 -4.19 7.34 -5.88
N ALA A 163 -4.23 8.62 -6.26
CA ALA A 163 -5.40 9.23 -6.89
C ALA A 163 -5.80 8.47 -8.16
N TYR A 164 -4.81 8.14 -9.01
CA TYR A 164 -5.04 7.31 -10.18
C TYR A 164 -5.56 5.91 -9.80
N ARG A 165 -5.01 5.24 -8.78
CA ARG A 165 -5.55 3.95 -8.30
C ARG A 165 -7.03 4.02 -7.95
N CYS A 166 -7.43 5.02 -7.19
CA CYS A 166 -8.82 5.19 -6.77
C CYS A 166 -9.77 5.26 -7.96
N CYS A 167 -9.39 5.96 -9.04
CA CYS A 167 -10.27 6.22 -10.17
C CYS A 167 -10.14 5.24 -11.34
N TYR A 168 -8.99 4.55 -11.49
CA TYR A 168 -8.68 3.73 -12.68
C TYR A 168 -8.62 2.23 -12.39
N SER A 169 -8.38 1.80 -11.15
CA SER A 169 -8.22 0.37 -10.84
C SER A 169 -9.52 -0.41 -10.71
N LYS A 170 -10.67 0.28 -10.59
CA LYS A 170 -12.00 -0.26 -10.23
C LYS A 170 -12.05 -1.03 -8.90
N LYS A 171 -10.99 -0.94 -8.09
CA LYS A 171 -10.90 -1.52 -6.75
C LYS A 171 -11.24 -0.48 -5.70
N PHE A 172 -11.73 -0.94 -4.56
CA PHE A 172 -11.86 -0.09 -3.38
C PHE A 172 -10.49 0.13 -2.74
N HIS A 173 -10.15 1.39 -2.50
CA HIS A 173 -8.90 1.81 -1.84
C HIS A 173 -9.18 2.61 -0.58
N LEU A 174 -8.23 2.65 0.34
CA LEU A 174 -8.29 3.45 1.57
C LEU A 174 -7.12 4.41 1.65
N LEU A 175 -7.42 5.68 1.90
CA LEU A 175 -6.47 6.70 2.29
C LEU A 175 -6.57 6.90 3.80
N ILE A 176 -5.45 6.75 4.51
CA ILE A 176 -5.43 6.73 5.97
C ILE A 176 -4.55 7.88 6.46
N ARG A 177 -5.09 8.70 7.36
CA ARG A 177 -4.42 9.80 8.05
C ARG A 177 -3.85 10.89 7.13
N LEU A 178 -4.64 11.34 6.17
CA LEU A 178 -4.23 12.41 5.24
C LEU A 178 -3.82 13.71 5.97
N GLU A 179 -4.37 13.95 7.15
CA GLU A 179 -4.03 15.07 8.03
C GLU A 179 -2.55 15.18 8.41
N LEU A 180 -1.78 14.11 8.31
CA LEU A 180 -0.34 14.14 8.59
C LEU A 180 0.45 14.86 7.50
N LEU A 181 -0.18 15.16 6.35
CA LEU A 181 0.46 15.89 5.27
C LEU A 181 0.33 17.40 5.46
N PRO A 182 1.27 18.19 4.92
CA PRO A 182 1.10 19.64 4.82
C PRO A 182 -0.19 20.01 4.09
N ILE A 183 -0.88 21.06 4.56
CA ILE A 183 -2.16 21.52 3.98
C ILE A 183 -2.04 21.74 2.46
N SER A 184 -0.93 22.33 2.00
CA SER A 184 -0.67 22.57 0.57
C SER A 184 -0.62 21.29 -0.27
N ILE A 185 -0.19 20.17 0.30
CA ILE A 185 -0.20 18.86 -0.37
C ILE A 185 -1.60 18.26 -0.36
N GLN A 186 -2.34 18.42 0.74
CA GLN A 186 -3.74 18.00 0.81
C GLN A 186 -4.57 18.73 -0.26
N ASP A 187 -4.40 20.04 -0.41
CA ASP A 187 -5.08 20.87 -1.42
C ASP A 187 -4.76 20.41 -2.84
N LYS A 188 -3.48 20.17 -3.15
CA LYS A 188 -3.06 19.63 -4.45
C LYS A 188 -3.69 18.27 -4.73
N PHE A 189 -3.75 17.38 -3.73
CA PHE A 189 -4.36 16.07 -3.87
C PHE A 189 -5.85 16.17 -4.19
N ILE A 190 -6.57 17.04 -3.48
CA ILE A 190 -8.00 17.31 -3.72
C ILE A 190 -8.21 17.82 -5.14
N GLU A 191 -7.42 18.82 -5.55
CA GLU A 191 -7.53 19.42 -6.87
C GLU A 191 -7.33 18.36 -7.96
N LEU A 192 -6.28 17.55 -7.85
CA LEU A 192 -6.02 16.44 -8.77
C LEU A 192 -7.19 15.45 -8.82
N LEU A 193 -7.71 15.06 -7.66
CA LEU A 193 -8.81 14.11 -7.58
C LEU A 193 -10.06 14.68 -8.29
N LEU A 194 -10.40 15.93 -8.03
CA LEU A 194 -11.53 16.61 -8.69
C LEU A 194 -11.31 16.75 -10.20
N GLN A 195 -10.08 17.05 -10.63
CA GLN A 195 -9.72 17.09 -12.05
C GLN A 195 -9.91 15.72 -12.71
N ILE A 196 -9.41 14.64 -12.09
CA ILE A 196 -9.56 13.27 -12.59
C ILE A 196 -11.04 12.90 -12.73
N ILE A 197 -11.85 13.21 -11.72
CA ILE A 197 -13.29 12.90 -11.70
C ILE A 197 -14.05 13.69 -12.78
N LYS A 198 -13.70 14.98 -12.95
CA LYS A 198 -14.34 15.83 -13.97
C LYS A 198 -13.98 15.43 -15.40
N LEU A 199 -12.74 15.01 -15.63
CA LEU A 199 -12.25 14.66 -16.97
C LEU A 199 -12.80 13.33 -17.49
N ASP A 200 -13.30 12.45 -16.60
CA ASP A 200 -13.77 11.12 -16.97
C ASP A 200 -15.01 10.73 -16.13
N SER A 201 -16.13 11.42 -16.38
CA SER A 201 -17.37 11.31 -15.59
C SER A 201 -18.01 9.93 -15.63
N ASP A 202 -17.74 9.14 -16.67
CA ASP A 202 -18.33 7.81 -16.85
C ASP A 202 -17.62 6.75 -16.01
N ARG A 203 -16.44 7.06 -15.46
CA ARG A 203 -15.74 6.15 -14.57
C ARG A 203 -16.41 6.05 -13.21
N ARG A 204 -16.63 4.81 -12.81
CA ARG A 204 -17.11 4.46 -11.48
C ARG A 204 -15.94 4.27 -10.53
N PHE A 205 -15.99 4.94 -9.39
CA PHE A 205 -15.01 4.79 -8.33
C PHE A 205 -15.67 4.75 -6.95
N GLN A 206 -14.99 4.06 -6.04
CA GLN A 206 -15.28 4.11 -4.62
C GLN A 206 -13.97 3.99 -3.87
N PHE A 207 -13.71 4.90 -2.95
CA PHE A 207 -12.61 4.77 -2.01
C PHE A 207 -13.01 5.33 -0.64
N GLY A 208 -12.27 4.94 0.38
CA GLY A 208 -12.47 5.39 1.74
C GLY A 208 -11.35 6.31 2.21
N VAL A 209 -11.68 7.20 3.14
CA VAL A 209 -10.76 8.08 3.83
C VAL A 209 -10.96 7.88 5.32
N ILE A 210 -9.85 7.67 6.04
CA ILE A 210 -9.84 7.56 7.50
C ILE A 210 -9.02 8.72 8.04
N THR A 211 -9.60 9.48 8.97
CA THR A 211 -8.93 10.55 9.70
C THR A 211 -9.05 10.36 11.21
N THR A 212 -8.02 10.79 11.94
CA THR A 212 -7.99 10.86 13.40
C THR A 212 -8.17 12.28 13.95
N THR A 213 -8.35 13.27 13.07
CA THR A 213 -8.52 14.70 13.42
C THR A 213 -9.93 15.22 13.13
N ASP A 214 -10.30 16.33 13.76
CA ASP A 214 -11.61 16.96 13.57
C ASP A 214 -11.83 17.48 12.14
N GLU A 215 -13.01 17.17 11.57
CA GLU A 215 -13.39 17.52 10.19
C GLU A 215 -13.30 19.01 9.86
N LYS A 216 -13.46 19.88 10.87
CA LYS A 216 -13.41 21.34 10.69
C LYS A 216 -12.04 21.83 10.20
N ASN A 217 -11.00 21.03 10.37
CA ASN A 217 -9.62 21.36 9.98
C ASN A 217 -9.16 20.61 8.72
N GLN A 218 -10.05 19.87 8.04
CA GLN A 218 -9.67 19.09 6.86
C GLN A 218 -10.20 19.69 5.57
N SER A 219 -9.30 20.29 4.78
CA SER A 219 -9.59 20.82 3.44
C SER A 219 -10.26 19.77 2.54
N LEU A 220 -9.84 18.51 2.63
CA LEU A 220 -10.39 17.40 1.83
C LEU A 220 -11.88 17.18 2.07
N ILE A 221 -12.29 17.11 3.34
CA ILE A 221 -13.69 16.84 3.68
C ILE A 221 -14.57 18.01 3.21
N ASN A 222 -14.11 19.24 3.38
CA ASN A 222 -14.85 20.42 2.95
C ASN A 222 -14.97 20.49 1.42
N SER A 223 -13.89 20.23 0.68
CA SER A 223 -13.86 20.27 -0.78
C SER A 223 -14.59 19.11 -1.45
N LEU A 224 -14.69 17.93 -0.81
CA LEU A 224 -15.48 16.82 -1.35
C LEU A 224 -16.97 16.91 -1.03
N ARG A 225 -17.35 17.66 0.02
CA ARG A 225 -18.75 17.97 0.31
C ARG A 225 -19.38 18.84 -0.78
N THR A 226 -18.65 19.78 -1.35
CA THR A 226 -19.17 20.70 -2.37
C THR A 226 -19.58 20.02 -3.68
N VAL A 227 -19.07 18.81 -3.93
CA VAL A 227 -19.36 18.00 -5.12
C VAL A 227 -20.27 16.80 -4.84
N GLU A 228 -20.89 16.73 -3.66
CA GLU A 228 -21.83 15.65 -3.25
C GLU A 228 -21.27 14.22 -3.32
N LEU A 229 -19.94 14.06 -3.41
CA LEU A 229 -19.30 12.74 -3.45
C LEU A 229 -19.07 12.17 -2.05
N LEU A 230 -19.04 13.03 -1.02
CA LEU A 230 -18.66 12.66 0.32
C LEU A 230 -19.81 11.98 1.07
N HIS A 231 -19.54 10.78 1.57
CA HIS A 231 -20.48 9.97 2.35
C HIS A 231 -19.87 9.71 3.74
N PRO A 232 -20.27 10.48 4.77
CA PRO A 232 -19.75 10.29 6.11
C PRO A 232 -20.28 8.96 6.69
N ILE A 233 -19.39 8.23 7.34
CA ILE A 233 -19.69 6.98 8.04
C ILE A 233 -19.61 7.25 9.54
N TYR A 234 -20.76 7.08 10.19
CA TYR A 234 -20.90 7.31 11.62
C TYR A 234 -20.62 6.05 12.43
N ASP A 235 -20.38 6.21 13.74
CA ASP A 235 -20.00 5.12 14.63
C ASP A 235 -20.98 3.93 14.61
N TYR A 236 -22.29 4.20 14.55
CA TYR A 236 -23.32 3.17 14.51
C TYR A 236 -23.32 2.32 13.22
N GLN A 237 -22.68 2.81 12.15
CA GLN A 237 -22.52 2.08 10.88
C GLN A 237 -21.23 1.26 10.84
N MET A 238 -20.30 1.52 11.77
CA MET A 238 -19.06 0.77 11.89
C MET A 238 -19.29 -0.58 12.58
N LEU A 239 -18.30 -1.47 12.45
CA LEU A 239 -18.29 -2.74 13.15
C LEU A 239 -18.40 -2.54 14.67
N ASN A 240 -19.41 -3.16 15.27
CA ASN A 240 -19.45 -3.31 16.72
C ASN A 240 -18.30 -4.23 17.21
N LYS A 241 -18.07 -4.27 18.52
CA LYS A 241 -16.97 -5.05 19.13
C LYS A 241 -17.01 -6.54 18.78
N HIS A 242 -18.21 -7.13 18.69
CA HIS A 242 -18.38 -8.55 18.36
C HIS A 242 -17.99 -8.83 16.91
N ASP A 243 -18.48 -8.02 15.98
CA ASP A 243 -18.20 -8.20 14.56
C ASP A 243 -16.74 -7.85 14.23
N LEU A 244 -16.17 -6.84 14.89
CA LEU A 244 -14.75 -6.52 14.77
C LEU A 244 -13.88 -7.71 15.17
N LYS A 245 -14.20 -8.37 16.29
CA LYS A 245 -13.51 -9.58 16.73
C LYS A 245 -13.62 -10.69 15.67
N LYS A 246 -14.84 -10.95 15.17
CA LYS A 246 -15.08 -11.97 14.15
C LYS A 246 -14.32 -11.69 12.86
N GLU A 247 -14.27 -10.44 12.39
CA GLU A 247 -13.48 -10.07 11.21
C GLU A 247 -11.98 -10.23 11.46
N THR A 248 -11.49 -9.80 12.63
CA THR A 248 -10.07 -9.93 13.01
C THR A 248 -9.62 -11.40 13.08
N GLU A 249 -10.46 -12.29 13.63
CA GLU A 249 -10.17 -13.72 13.71
C GLU A 249 -9.97 -14.38 12.34
N LYS A 250 -10.62 -13.88 11.28
CA LYS A 250 -10.40 -14.37 9.91
C LYS A 250 -8.99 -14.08 9.39
N PHE A 251 -8.36 -12.98 9.85
CA PHE A 251 -6.99 -12.63 9.46
C PHE A 251 -5.94 -13.38 10.25
N ILE A 252 -6.20 -13.64 11.54
CA ILE A 252 -5.33 -14.48 12.37
C ILE A 252 -5.31 -15.92 11.80
N GLY A 253 -6.49 -16.45 11.48
CA GLY A 253 -6.62 -17.78 10.88
C GLY A 253 -6.06 -18.89 11.77
N LYS A 254 -5.70 -20.03 11.15
CA LYS A 254 -5.20 -21.22 11.88
C LYS A 254 -3.69 -21.25 12.08
N ASN A 255 -2.96 -20.40 11.35
CA ASN A 255 -1.50 -20.41 11.29
C ASN A 255 -0.85 -19.31 12.16
N CYS A 256 -1.65 -18.42 12.75
CA CYS A 256 -1.20 -17.43 13.71
C CYS A 256 -1.76 -17.73 15.10
N PHE A 257 -0.96 -17.50 16.13
CA PHE A 257 -1.37 -17.67 17.52
C PHE A 257 -0.99 -16.41 18.30
N LEU A 258 -2.00 -15.74 18.87
CA LEU A 258 -1.81 -14.54 19.68
C LEU A 258 -1.76 -14.93 21.16
N VAL A 259 -0.70 -14.48 21.86
CA VAL A 259 -0.54 -14.67 23.30
C VAL A 259 -0.36 -13.31 23.95
N THR A 260 -1.24 -12.98 24.89
CA THR A 260 -1.17 -11.76 25.70
C THR A 260 -1.35 -12.11 27.18
N SER A 261 -0.96 -11.19 28.06
CA SER A 261 -1.11 -11.34 29.51
C SER A 261 -1.29 -9.98 30.14
N GLY A 262 -2.08 -9.88 31.21
CA GLY A 262 -2.29 -8.61 31.91
C GLY A 262 -1.04 -8.10 32.63
N ILE A 263 -0.09 -8.99 32.94
CA ILE A 263 1.16 -8.66 33.65
C ILE A 263 2.33 -9.39 32.99
N ALA A 264 3.54 -8.81 33.04
CA ALA A 264 4.77 -9.47 32.60
C ALA A 264 5.11 -10.70 33.47
N GLY A 265 5.92 -11.62 32.94
CA GLY A 265 6.40 -12.79 33.69
C GLY A 265 5.45 -14.00 33.76
N LEU A 266 4.22 -13.92 33.24
CA LEU A 266 3.24 -15.04 33.26
C LEU A 266 3.53 -16.16 32.23
N GLY A 267 4.78 -16.35 31.80
CA GLY A 267 5.16 -17.50 30.97
C GLY A 267 4.75 -17.46 29.49
N LYS A 268 4.40 -16.30 28.92
CA LYS A 268 4.03 -16.18 27.48
C LYS A 268 5.04 -16.82 26.54
N SER A 269 6.33 -16.50 26.69
CA SER A 269 7.42 -17.05 25.88
C SER A 269 7.56 -18.56 26.06
N THR A 270 7.34 -19.09 27.26
CA THR A 270 7.37 -20.52 27.55
C THR A 270 6.23 -21.23 26.83
N LEU A 271 5.00 -20.73 26.95
CA LEU A 271 3.82 -21.28 26.27
C LEU A 271 4.01 -21.33 24.74
N ILE A 272 4.59 -20.28 24.16
CA ILE A 272 4.87 -20.22 22.72
C ILE A 272 5.93 -21.26 22.34
N ARG A 273 7.04 -21.33 23.08
CA ARG A 273 8.12 -22.29 22.83
C ARG A 273 7.60 -23.73 22.89
N ASP A 274 6.90 -24.10 23.96
CA ASP A 274 6.35 -25.45 24.14
C ASP A 274 5.43 -25.85 22.99
N ARG A 275 4.65 -24.89 22.45
CA ARG A 275 3.75 -25.14 21.33
C ARG A 275 4.50 -25.31 20.01
N ILE A 276 5.56 -24.55 19.80
CA ILE A 276 6.41 -24.65 18.60
C ILE A 276 7.19 -25.96 18.62
N ASP A 277 7.77 -26.33 19.75
CA ASP A 277 8.49 -27.58 19.96
C ASP A 277 7.58 -28.79 19.67
N LYS A 278 6.33 -28.76 20.18
CA LYS A 278 5.31 -29.78 19.88
C LYS A 278 4.93 -29.87 18.40
N SER A 279 5.10 -28.78 17.64
CA SER A 279 4.83 -28.75 16.21
C SER A 279 6.00 -29.23 15.35
N GLY A 280 7.17 -29.50 15.95
CA GLY A 280 8.37 -29.93 15.24
C GLY A 280 8.99 -28.88 14.34
N LYS A 281 8.56 -27.61 14.47
CA LYS A 281 9.03 -26.50 13.63
C LYS A 281 10.28 -25.86 14.23
N GLN A 282 11.12 -25.32 13.36
CA GLN A 282 12.24 -24.49 13.76
C GLN A 282 11.71 -23.21 14.43
N TYR A 283 12.16 -22.96 15.66
CA TYR A 283 11.77 -21.78 16.42
C TYR A 283 12.64 -20.58 16.07
N LEU A 284 12.03 -19.50 15.58
CA LEU A 284 12.68 -18.21 15.37
C LEU A 284 12.01 -17.14 16.24
N LYS A 285 12.76 -16.57 17.18
CA LYS A 285 12.27 -15.45 17.99
C LYS A 285 12.67 -14.12 17.34
N PHE A 286 11.69 -13.25 17.11
CA PHE A 286 11.85 -11.95 16.49
C PHE A 286 11.33 -10.85 17.44
N PRO A 287 12.19 -10.28 18.31
CA PRO A 287 11.79 -9.26 19.25
C PRO A 287 11.66 -7.88 18.60
N ILE A 288 10.60 -7.17 18.97
CA ILE A 288 10.28 -5.80 18.55
C ILE A 288 9.99 -4.97 19.81
N SER A 289 10.86 -4.01 20.13
CA SER A 289 10.74 -3.16 21.33
C SER A 289 11.55 -1.87 21.18
N GLY A 290 11.18 -0.82 21.92
CA GLY A 290 11.85 0.47 21.92
C GLY A 290 11.45 1.35 20.74
N HIS A 291 12.43 2.07 20.20
CA HIS A 291 12.31 2.84 18.96
C HIS A 291 12.34 1.89 17.77
N ILE A 292 11.29 1.87 16.96
CA ILE A 292 11.18 1.00 15.80
C ILE A 292 11.54 1.78 14.55
N ASP A 293 12.70 1.50 13.95
CA ASP A 293 12.95 1.83 12.56
C ASP A 293 12.47 0.70 11.65
N LEU A 294 11.52 1.02 10.77
CA LEU A 294 10.91 0.05 9.85
C LEU A 294 11.90 -0.54 8.84
N GLU A 295 12.92 0.22 8.42
CA GLU A 295 13.92 -0.29 7.49
C GLU A 295 14.83 -1.31 8.18
N THR A 296 15.33 -0.96 9.37
CA THR A 296 16.08 -1.89 10.20
C THR A 296 15.24 -3.14 10.53
N LEU A 297 13.96 -2.98 10.84
CA LEU A 297 13.06 -4.10 11.11
C LEU A 297 12.89 -5.02 9.90
N THR A 298 12.70 -4.44 8.72
CA THR A 298 12.54 -5.18 7.46
C THR A 298 13.83 -5.89 7.07
N GLY A 299 14.98 -5.21 7.20
CA GLY A 299 16.29 -5.80 6.95
C GLY A 299 16.60 -6.97 7.89
N ARG A 300 16.25 -6.85 9.18
CA ARG A 300 16.34 -7.96 10.14
C ARG A 300 15.46 -9.13 9.70
N LEU A 301 14.21 -8.88 9.33
CA LEU A 301 13.28 -9.94 8.92
C LEU A 301 13.80 -10.69 7.67
N HIS A 302 14.25 -9.95 6.66
CA HIS A 302 14.83 -10.51 5.44
C HIS A 302 16.07 -11.35 5.71
N HIS A 303 16.97 -10.87 6.58
CA HIS A 303 18.16 -11.63 6.97
C HIS A 303 17.80 -12.98 7.62
N TYR A 304 16.79 -13.00 8.50
CA TYR A 304 16.37 -14.24 9.17
C TYR A 304 15.67 -15.22 8.22
N THR A 305 14.87 -14.74 7.26
CA THR A 305 14.21 -15.62 6.31
C THR A 305 15.18 -16.27 5.34
N ASN A 306 16.26 -15.58 4.96
CA ASN A 306 17.26 -16.11 4.02
C ASN A 306 18.21 -17.13 4.64
N GLN A 307 18.32 -17.18 5.97
CA GLN A 307 19.14 -18.16 6.68
C GLN A 307 18.43 -19.50 6.93
N SER A 308 17.10 -19.57 6.83
CA SER A 308 16.34 -20.79 7.13
C SER A 308 16.13 -21.62 5.87
N LEU A 309 16.63 -22.86 5.87
CA LEU A 309 16.69 -23.78 4.72
C LEU A 309 15.31 -24.25 4.19
N SER A 310 14.19 -23.90 4.85
CA SER A 310 12.85 -24.13 4.31
C SER A 310 11.78 -23.30 5.03
N ALA A 311 11.16 -22.36 4.31
CA ALA A 311 10.09 -21.51 4.83
C ALA A 311 8.86 -22.28 5.38
N SER A 312 8.65 -23.53 4.94
CA SER A 312 7.52 -24.36 5.39
C SER A 312 7.73 -24.98 6.78
N ASN A 313 8.96 -25.00 7.30
CA ASN A 313 9.29 -25.59 8.60
C ASN A 313 9.61 -24.56 9.70
N LEU A 314 9.33 -23.28 9.45
CA LEU A 314 9.64 -22.20 10.39
C LEU A 314 8.42 -21.79 11.22
N ALA A 315 8.62 -21.51 12.50
CA ALA A 315 7.66 -20.84 13.37
C ALA A 315 8.28 -19.54 13.90
N ILE A 316 7.71 -18.42 13.47
CA ILE A 316 8.17 -17.08 13.84
C ILE A 316 7.38 -16.59 15.05
N HIS A 317 8.08 -16.34 16.15
CA HIS A 317 7.53 -15.67 17.33
C HIS A 317 7.90 -14.19 17.27
N ILE A 318 6.92 -13.38 16.88
CA ILE A 318 7.02 -11.93 16.93
C ILE A 318 6.75 -11.50 18.39
N ASP A 319 7.80 -11.16 19.12
CA ASP A 319 7.74 -10.75 20.53
C ASP A 319 7.66 -9.24 20.62
N ILE A 320 6.44 -8.70 20.79
CA ILE A 320 6.18 -7.26 20.84
C ILE A 320 6.28 -6.78 22.30
N GLY A 321 7.35 -6.06 22.61
CA GLY A 321 7.56 -5.37 23.88
C GLY A 321 6.93 -3.97 23.90
N ILE A 322 7.41 -3.12 24.80
CA ILE A 322 6.99 -1.71 24.85
C ILE A 322 7.55 -1.01 23.61
N ILE A 323 6.67 -0.35 22.85
CA ILE A 323 7.02 0.48 21.70
C ILE A 323 6.98 1.92 22.17
N LEU A 324 8.11 2.62 22.05
CA LEU A 324 8.21 4.03 22.45
C LEU A 324 7.75 4.94 21.29
N ASP A 325 8.19 4.62 20.08
CA ASP A 325 7.91 5.38 18.85
C ASP A 325 8.30 4.58 17.61
N ILE A 326 7.66 4.90 16.47
CA ILE A 326 7.91 4.30 15.16
C ILE A 326 8.52 5.38 14.27
N ILE A 327 9.75 5.13 13.83
CA ILE A 327 10.55 6.01 12.99
C ILE A 327 10.56 5.42 11.58
N PHE A 328 10.30 6.26 10.60
CA PHE A 328 10.55 5.96 9.19
C PHE A 328 11.95 6.48 8.88
N ALA A 329 12.82 5.75 8.17
CA ALA A 329 14.15 6.26 7.82
C ALA A 329 14.05 7.52 6.93
N THR A 330 15.01 8.43 7.09
CA THR A 330 15.18 9.62 6.24
C THR A 330 16.06 9.25 5.06
N ASP A 331 15.47 9.19 3.86
CA ASP A 331 16.24 9.34 2.63
C ASP A 331 16.48 10.82 2.33
#